data_AF-D5WT22-F1
#
_entry.id   AF-D5WT22-F1
#
_cell.length_a   1.000
_cell.length_b   1.000
_cell.length_c   1.000
_cell.angle_alpha   90.00
_cell.angle_beta   90.00
_cell.angle_gamma   90.00
#
_symmetry.space_group_name_H-M   'P 1'
#
loop_
_entity.id
_entity.type
_entity.pdbx_description
1 polymer ?
#
loop_
_entity_poly.entity_id
_entity_poly.type
_entity_poly.pdbx_seq_one_letter_code
_entity_poly.pdbx_strand_id
1 'polypeptide(L)'
;MDENWLNDGVKGFFYGTPPQTVIAEFPGLRVYSVTPEYMVAMKAVAGRAEDVRDLKHLVKFLRLENAEQVLKIVEKYVPPRLLVPKIQYIVEALFEDE
;
A
#
# COMPACT_ATOMS: atom_id res chain seq x y z
N MET A 1 -11.13 20.39 21.46
CA MET A 1 -10.03 19.56 20.93
C MET A 1 -9.84 19.96 19.48
N ASP A 2 -8.61 20.10 19.01
CA ASP A 2 -8.35 20.35 17.58
C ASP A 2 -8.92 19.19 16.77
N GLU A 3 -9.78 19.43 15.79
CA GLU A 3 -10.44 18.36 15.00
C GLU A 3 -9.43 17.45 14.27
N ASN A 4 -8.18 17.89 14.11
CA ASN A 4 -7.13 17.16 13.41
C ASN A 4 -6.18 16.38 14.31
N TRP A 5 -6.37 16.40 15.64
CA TRP A 5 -5.45 15.81 16.61
C TRP A 5 -5.15 14.32 16.35
N LEU A 6 -6.09 13.59 15.75
CA LEU A 6 -5.96 12.17 15.40
C LEU A 6 -5.40 11.92 13.99
N ASN A 7 -5.47 12.91 13.08
CA ASN A 7 -5.19 12.72 11.65
C ASN A 7 -3.85 13.29 11.19
N ASP A 8 -3.20 14.18 11.95
CA ASP A 8 -1.98 14.86 11.47
C ASP A 8 -0.75 13.94 11.37
N GLY A 9 -0.71 12.86 12.16
CA GLY A 9 0.38 11.87 12.10
C GLY A 9 0.41 11.04 10.82
N VAL A 10 -0.69 10.98 10.06
CA VAL A 10 -0.83 10.11 8.89
C VAL A 10 -0.97 10.84 7.55
N LYS A 11 -1.32 12.14 7.56
CA LYS A 11 -1.48 12.96 6.33
C LYS A 11 -0.24 12.95 5.42
N GLY A 12 0.98 12.87 5.99
CA GLY A 12 2.22 12.83 5.23
C GLY A 12 2.46 11.54 4.42
N PHE A 13 1.65 10.50 4.63
CA PHE A 13 1.79 9.19 3.98
C PHE A 13 0.81 8.97 2.83
N PHE A 14 -0.09 9.92 2.58
CA PHE A 14 -1.04 9.87 1.47
C PHE A 14 -0.60 10.83 0.36
N TYR A 15 -0.48 10.32 -0.86
CA TYR A 15 -0.13 11.14 -2.05
C TYR A 15 -1.36 11.59 -2.84
N GLY A 16 -2.54 11.39 -2.27
CA GLY A 16 -3.86 11.71 -2.81
C GLY A 16 -4.95 11.12 -1.91
N THR A 17 -6.22 11.26 -2.29
CA THR A 17 -7.31 10.60 -1.57
C THR A 17 -7.28 9.10 -1.86
N PRO A 18 -7.02 8.24 -0.86
CA PRO A 18 -7.00 6.80 -1.07
C PRO A 18 -8.41 6.31 -1.45
N PRO A 19 -8.52 5.34 -2.37
CA PRO A 19 -9.80 4.69 -2.64
C PRO A 19 -10.22 3.88 -1.41
N GLN A 20 -11.39 4.17 -0.86
CA GLN A 20 -11.88 3.56 0.38
C GLN A 20 -13.19 2.81 0.14
N THR A 21 -13.34 1.69 0.85
CA THR A 21 -14.59 0.93 0.92
C THR A 21 -14.94 0.60 2.36
N VAL A 22 -16.22 0.52 2.69
CA VAL A 22 -16.69 0.09 4.01
C VAL A 22 -16.53 -1.43 4.10
N ILE A 23 -15.80 -1.91 5.10
CA ILE A 23 -15.57 -3.35 5.33
C ILE A 23 -16.36 -3.89 6.53
N ALA A 24 -16.78 -3.00 7.43
CA ALA A 24 -17.66 -3.34 8.54
C ALA A 24 -18.44 -2.11 9.01
N GLU A 25 -19.66 -2.33 9.46
CA GLU A 25 -20.51 -1.30 10.04
C GLU A 25 -21.14 -1.83 11.32
N PHE A 26 -21.06 -1.00 12.37
CA PHE A 26 -21.61 -1.24 13.69
C PHE A 26 -22.36 0.02 14.14
N PRO A 27 -23.25 -0.07 15.15
CA PRO A 27 -23.89 1.11 15.72
C PRO A 27 -22.86 2.15 16.18
N GLY A 28 -22.79 3.28 15.48
CA GLY A 28 -21.85 4.37 15.77
C GLY A 28 -20.42 4.19 15.24
N LEU A 29 -20.11 3.11 14.49
CA LEU A 29 -18.76 2.87 13.95
C LEU A 29 -18.82 2.31 12.53
N ARG A 30 -18.17 3.00 11.58
CA ARG A 30 -17.91 2.49 10.23
C ARG A 30 -16.41 2.27 10.05
N VAL A 31 -16.04 1.08 9.63
CA VAL A 31 -14.66 0.68 9.36
C VAL A 31 -14.43 0.73 7.86
N TYR A 32 -13.47 1.55 7.46
CA TYR A 32 -13.05 1.70 6.07
C TYR A 32 -11.74 0.95 5.84
N SER A 33 -11.59 0.36 4.67
CA SER A 33 -10.31 -0.16 4.18
C SER A 33 -10.00 0.43 2.81
N VAL A 34 -8.71 0.50 2.49
CA VAL A 34 -8.24 0.86 1.16
C VAL A 34 -8.36 -0.33 0.21
N THR A 35 -8.30 -0.08 -1.10
CA THR A 35 -8.23 -1.19 -2.06
C THR A 35 -6.93 -1.99 -1.87
N PRO A 36 -6.91 -3.29 -2.20
CA PRO A 36 -5.70 -4.10 -2.09
C PRO A 36 -4.54 -3.53 -2.94
N GLU A 37 -4.82 -2.96 -4.12
CA GLU A 37 -3.82 -2.26 -4.93
C GLU A 37 -3.19 -1.07 -4.20
N TYR A 38 -4.00 -0.24 -3.53
CA TYR A 38 -3.47 0.88 -2.76
C TYR A 38 -2.63 0.39 -1.57
N MET A 39 -3.03 -0.73 -0.95
CA MET A 39 -2.25 -1.36 0.12
C MET A 39 -0.89 -1.86 -0.38
N VAL A 40 -0.79 -2.40 -1.61
CA VAL A 40 0.49 -2.74 -2.25
C VAL A 40 1.40 -1.51 -2.32
N ALA A 41 0.89 -0.39 -2.81
CA ALA A 41 1.66 0.85 -2.91
C ALA A 41 2.18 1.32 -1.54
N MET A 42 1.31 1.32 -0.51
CA MET A 42 1.71 1.70 0.85
C MET A 42 2.81 0.79 1.41
N LYS A 43 2.66 -0.53 1.23
CA LYS A 43 3.61 -1.53 1.75
C LYS A 43 4.95 -1.47 1.02
N ALA A 44 4.93 -1.31 -0.30
CA ALA A 44 6.14 -1.16 -1.11
C ALA A 44 6.94 0.08 -0.71
N VAL A 45 6.28 1.22 -0.49
CA VAL A 45 6.92 2.47 -0.04
C VAL A 45 7.47 2.35 1.38
N ALA A 46 6.74 1.72 2.30
CA ALA A 46 7.22 1.51 3.67
C ALA A 46 8.48 0.62 3.69
N GLY A 47 8.44 -0.47 2.93
CA GLY A 47 9.61 -1.32 2.65
C GLY A 47 10.34 -1.81 3.89
N ARG A 48 9.59 -2.13 4.97
CA ARG A 48 10.12 -2.77 6.18
C ARG A 48 10.03 -4.30 6.03
N ALA A 49 10.77 -5.05 6.84
CA ALA A 49 10.83 -6.51 6.76
C ALA A 49 9.44 -7.16 6.95
N GLU A 50 8.62 -6.61 7.84
CA GLU A 50 7.25 -7.06 8.05
C GLU A 50 6.35 -6.83 6.82
N ASP A 51 6.58 -5.75 6.07
CA ASP A 51 5.76 -5.38 4.91
C ASP A 51 6.03 -6.30 3.71
N VAL A 52 7.19 -6.98 3.64
CA VAL A 52 7.50 -7.96 2.59
C VAL A 52 6.55 -9.16 2.63
N ARG A 53 6.22 -9.64 3.84
CA ARG A 53 5.26 -10.74 3.99
C ARG A 53 3.86 -10.33 3.56
N ASP A 54 3.46 -9.10 3.88
CA ASP A 54 2.18 -8.54 3.46
C ASP A 54 2.14 -8.38 1.94
N LEU A 55 3.23 -7.91 1.31
CA LEU A 55 3.37 -7.81 -0.13
C LEU A 55 3.24 -9.17 -0.82
N LYS A 56 3.92 -10.22 -0.32
CA LYS A 56 3.77 -11.58 -0.87
C LYS A 56 2.31 -12.06 -0.84
N HIS A 57 1.58 -11.79 0.26
CA HIS A 57 0.15 -12.11 0.34
C HIS A 57 -0.70 -11.29 -0.63
N LEU A 58 -0.45 -9.98 -0.75
CA LEU A 58 -1.21 -9.09 -1.65
C LEU A 58 -0.99 -9.42 -3.12
N VAL A 59 0.26 -9.71 -3.52
CA VAL A 59 0.63 -10.16 -4.87
C VAL A 59 -0.15 -11.42 -5.24
N LYS A 60 -0.18 -12.41 -4.34
CA LYS A 60 -0.95 -13.64 -4.54
C LYS A 60 -2.46 -13.38 -4.59
N PHE A 61 -2.98 -12.53 -3.70
CA PHE A 61 -4.40 -12.18 -3.65
C PHE A 61 -4.88 -11.49 -4.93
N LEU A 62 -4.08 -10.57 -5.45
CA LEU A 62 -4.33 -9.84 -6.69
C LEU A 62 -3.97 -10.62 -7.96
N ARG A 63 -3.37 -11.81 -7.82
CA ARG A 63 -2.90 -12.66 -8.92
C ARG A 63 -1.91 -11.93 -9.83
N LEU A 64 -0.98 -11.19 -9.24
CA LEU A 64 0.10 -10.53 -9.97
C LEU A 64 1.19 -11.55 -10.24
N GLU A 65 1.63 -11.62 -11.49
CA GLU A 65 2.50 -12.67 -12.00
C GLU A 65 3.97 -12.24 -12.08
N ASN A 66 4.25 -10.93 -11.97
CA ASN A 66 5.62 -10.42 -12.06
C ASN A 66 5.79 -9.06 -11.37
N ALA A 67 7.06 -8.69 -11.16
CA ALA A 67 7.47 -7.43 -10.55
C ALA A 67 6.97 -6.20 -11.32
N GLU A 68 6.91 -6.25 -12.65
CA GLU A 68 6.44 -5.12 -13.48
C GLU A 68 4.98 -4.76 -13.19
N GLN A 69 4.11 -5.76 -13.03
CA GLN A 69 2.70 -5.53 -12.65
C GLN A 69 2.57 -4.88 -11.28
N VAL A 70 3.41 -5.29 -10.31
CA VAL A 70 3.45 -4.69 -8.98
C VAL A 70 3.93 -3.23 -9.07
N LEU A 71 5.02 -2.97 -9.81
CA LEU A 71 5.56 -1.61 -9.99
C LEU A 71 4.54 -0.67 -10.66
N LYS A 72 3.79 -1.13 -11.67
CA LYS A 72 2.70 -0.37 -12.27
C LYS A 72 1.62 0.04 -11.27
N ILE A 73 1.29 -0.83 -10.31
CA ILE A 73 0.37 -0.50 -9.22
C ILE A 73 0.97 0.57 -8.30
N VAL A 74 2.26 0.45 -7.95
CA VAL A 74 2.94 1.44 -7.11
C VAL A 74 2.96 2.82 -7.79
N GLU A 75 3.33 2.87 -9.08
CA GLU A 75 3.37 4.10 -9.89
C GLU A 75 2.02 4.82 -9.99
N LYS A 76 0.91 4.08 -9.97
CA LYS A 76 -0.45 4.65 -9.98
C LYS A 76 -0.75 5.53 -8.75
N TYR A 77 -0.10 5.24 -7.62
CA TYR A 77 -0.44 5.87 -6.33
C TYR A 77 0.73 6.63 -5.69
N VAL A 78 1.96 6.44 -6.16
CA VAL A 78 3.18 6.99 -5.55
C VAL A 78 3.88 7.94 -6.52
N PRO A 79 4.17 9.19 -6.10
CA PRO A 79 4.89 10.14 -6.93
C PRO A 79 6.26 9.61 -7.38
N PRO A 80 6.69 9.85 -8.64
CA PRO A 80 7.94 9.32 -9.17
C PRO A 80 9.18 9.63 -8.31
N ARG A 81 9.22 10.77 -7.63
CA ARG A 81 10.32 11.17 -6.72
C ARG A 81 10.54 10.22 -5.53
N LEU A 82 9.56 9.38 -5.21
CA LEU A 82 9.61 8.41 -4.11
C LEU A 82 9.86 6.98 -4.59
N LEU A 83 9.86 6.74 -5.91
CA LEU A 83 10.19 5.46 -6.52
C LEU A 83 11.71 5.25 -6.50
N VAL A 84 12.25 5.04 -5.30
CA VAL A 84 13.68 4.81 -5.08
C VAL A 84 14.07 3.38 -5.49
N PRO A 85 15.35 3.11 -5.83
CA PRO A 85 15.82 1.76 -6.19
C PRO A 85 15.50 0.69 -5.14
N LYS A 86 15.39 1.07 -3.85
CA LYS A 86 14.97 0.16 -2.78
C LYS A 86 13.60 -0.46 -3.03
N ILE A 87 12.64 0.29 -3.56
CA ILE A 87 11.29 -0.21 -3.84
C ILE A 87 11.34 -1.26 -4.94
N GLN A 88 12.08 -0.96 -6.02
CA GLN A 88 12.28 -1.89 -7.12
C GLN A 88 12.92 -3.20 -6.63
N TYR A 89 14.01 -3.10 -5.86
CA TYR A 89 14.68 -4.27 -5.28
C TYR A 89 13.75 -5.13 -4.42
N ILE A 90 12.94 -4.50 -3.54
CA ILE A 90 11.98 -5.24 -2.70
C ILE A 90 10.94 -5.96 -3.55
N VAL A 91 10.44 -5.30 -4.59
CA VAL A 91 9.39 -5.86 -5.46
C VAL A 91 9.94 -6.99 -6.34
N GLU A 92 11.15 -6.85 -6.89
CA GLU A 92 11.83 -7.89 -7.65
C GLU A 92 12.10 -9.14 -6.79
N ALA A 93 12.58 -8.94 -5.57
CA ALA A 93 12.82 -10.03 -4.61
C ALA A 93 11.55 -10.81 -4.20
N LEU A 94 10.34 -10.32 -4.51
CA LEU A 94 9.12 -11.09 -4.30
C LEU A 94 9.01 -12.30 -5.25
N PHE A 95 9.71 -12.27 -6.38
CA PHE A 95 9.63 -13.24 -7.47
C PHE A 95 10.95 -14.00 -7.72
N GLU A 96 12.00 -13.76 -6.93
CA GLU A 96 13.30 -14.45 -7.06
C GLU A 96 13.35 -15.84 -6.39
N ASP A 97 12.36 -16.17 -5.56
CA ASP A 97 12.30 -17.41 -4.76
C ASP A 97 11.36 -18.50 -5.32
N GLU A 98 11.01 -18.48 -6.62
CA GLU A 98 10.27 -19.58 -7.28
C GLU A 98 11.17 -20.66 -7.90
#